data_AF-A0A645JMU9-F1
#
_entry.id   AF-A0A645JMU9-F1
#
_cell.length_a   1.000
_cell.length_b   1.000
_cell.length_c   1.000
_cell.angle_alpha   90.00
_cell.angle_beta   90.00
_cell.angle_gamma   90.00
#
_symmetry.space_group_name_H-M   'P 1'
#
loop_
_entity.id
_entity.type
_entity.pdbx_description
1 polymer ?
#
loop_
_entity_poly.entity_id
_entity_poly.type
_entity_poly.pdbx_seq_one_letter_code
_entity_poly.pdbx_strand_id
1 'polypeptide(L)'
;MEFYNSQSVSSKSRDYIKVGEFLNIISDRLRDGIARADDNAEKGIAFENILERFEALKSTDNKSTSKTTKEGFINTILDFLDKQGLIYYIKGDDMIKSTKKLDSFMDWNLLNKNNYNRVLKALGEDIDE
;
A
#
# COMPACT_ATOMS: atom_id res chain seq x y z
N MET A 1 17.48 -44.51 12.66
CA MET A 1 16.18 -43.83 12.78
C MET A 1 16.46 -42.36 12.52
N GLU A 2 16.42 -41.96 11.26
CA GLU A 2 16.70 -40.57 10.87
C GLU A 2 15.40 -39.79 10.97
N PHE A 3 15.36 -38.85 11.92
CA PHE A 3 14.27 -37.91 12.06
C PHE A 3 14.33 -36.93 10.89
N TYR A 4 13.39 -37.06 9.95
CA TYR A 4 13.11 -36.00 9.00
C TYR A 4 12.78 -34.74 9.77
N ASN A 5 13.69 -33.76 9.71
CA ASN A 5 13.42 -32.41 10.14
C ASN A 5 12.36 -31.84 9.19
N SER A 6 11.10 -32.13 9.46
CA SER A 6 9.98 -31.46 8.82
C SER A 6 9.99 -30.01 9.33
N GLN A 7 10.83 -29.18 8.73
CA GLN A 7 10.52 -27.77 8.62
C GLN A 7 9.21 -27.70 7.87
N SER A 8 8.12 -27.68 8.63
CA SER A 8 6.87 -27.10 8.18
C SER A 8 7.22 -25.68 7.75
N VAL A 9 7.45 -25.49 6.45
CA VAL A 9 7.48 -24.18 5.83
C VAL A 9 6.05 -23.68 5.90
N SER A 10 5.60 -23.31 7.09
CA SER A 10 4.29 -22.71 7.29
C SER A 10 4.35 -21.36 6.62
N SER A 11 3.37 -21.05 5.77
CA SER A 11 3.19 -19.78 5.05
C SER A 11 3.02 -18.55 5.96
N LYS A 12 3.35 -18.63 7.25
CA LYS A 12 3.64 -17.46 8.08
C LYS A 12 4.97 -16.85 7.64
N SER A 13 5.01 -16.32 6.43
CA SER A 13 6.01 -15.31 6.14
C SER A 13 5.79 -14.17 7.12
N ARG A 14 6.85 -13.82 7.86
CA ARG A 14 6.91 -12.63 8.70
C ARG A 14 7.08 -11.42 7.77
N ASP A 15 6.16 -11.21 6.83
CA ASP A 15 6.29 -10.09 5.91
C ASP A 15 5.68 -8.87 6.58
N TYR A 16 6.52 -8.24 7.40
CA TYR A 16 6.34 -6.85 7.74
C TYR A 16 6.99 -6.01 6.63
N ILE A 17 6.37 -4.89 6.30
CA ILE A 17 6.99 -3.87 5.46
C ILE A 17 7.46 -2.73 6.35
N LYS A 18 8.67 -2.22 6.09
CA LYS A 18 9.17 -1.03 6.77
C LYS A 18 8.47 0.22 6.23
N VAL A 19 8.13 1.19 7.08
CA VAL A 19 7.46 2.43 6.62
C VAL A 19 8.27 3.12 5.52
N GLY A 20 9.60 3.19 5.65
CA GLY A 20 10.46 3.76 4.61
C GLY A 20 10.38 3.02 3.27
N GLU A 21 10.28 1.69 3.29
CA GLU A 21 10.06 0.89 2.07
C GLU A 21 8.67 1.15 1.49
N PHE A 22 7.65 1.24 2.35
CA PHE A 22 6.29 1.57 1.95
C PHE A 22 6.19 2.94 1.27
N LEU A 23 6.93 3.95 1.76
CA LEU A 23 7.02 5.26 1.11
C LEU A 23 7.55 5.16 -0.32
N ASN A 24 8.61 4.37 -0.54
CA ASN A 24 9.17 4.16 -1.87
C ASN A 24 8.15 3.47 -2.80
N ILE A 25 7.47 2.43 -2.30
CA ILE A 25 6.42 1.74 -3.05
C ILE A 25 5.31 2.72 -3.46
N ILE A 26 4.89 3.64 -2.57
CA ILE A 26 3.88 4.65 -2.91
C ILE A 26 4.37 5.52 -4.08
N SER A 27 5.58 6.08 -3.99
CA SER A 27 6.13 6.91 -5.07
C SER A 27 6.21 6.14 -6.39
N ASP A 28 6.65 4.89 -6.36
CA ASP A 28 6.77 4.06 -7.57
C ASP A 28 5.40 3.73 -8.16
N ARG A 29 4.41 3.37 -7.33
CA ARG A 29 3.04 3.10 -7.80
C ARG A 29 2.34 4.34 -8.37
N LEU A 30 2.61 5.52 -7.81
CA LEU A 30 2.10 6.77 -8.36
C LEU A 30 2.74 7.07 -9.73
N ARG A 31 4.06 6.86 -9.88
CA ARG A 31 4.76 6.99 -11.18
C ARG A 31 4.24 5.99 -12.22
N ASP A 32 4.06 4.73 -11.83
CA ASP A 32 3.47 3.72 -12.71
C ASP A 32 2.07 4.13 -13.15
N GLY A 33 1.26 4.70 -12.24
CA GLY A 33 -0.07 5.21 -12.54
C GLY A 33 -0.07 6.38 -13.53
N ILE A 34 0.91 7.28 -13.44
CA ILE A 34 1.11 8.35 -14.44
C ILE A 34 1.49 7.75 -15.80
N ALA A 35 2.42 6.79 -15.83
CA ALA A 35 2.87 6.17 -17.07
C ALA A 35 1.77 5.35 -17.78
N ARG A 36 0.81 4.82 -17.01
CA ARG A 36 -0.38 4.11 -17.53
C ARG A 36 -1.55 5.03 -17.86
N ALA A 37 -1.58 6.24 -17.33
CA ALA A 37 -2.66 7.18 -17.60
C ALA A 37 -2.56 7.68 -19.04
N ASP A 38 -3.53 7.33 -19.88
CA ASP A 38 -3.71 7.96 -21.18
C ASP A 38 -4.00 9.46 -21.01
N ASP A 39 -3.46 10.31 -21.89
CA ASP A 39 -3.61 11.78 -21.92
C ASP A 39 -5.09 12.26 -21.93
N ASN A 40 -6.05 11.35 -22.15
CA ASN A 40 -7.49 11.62 -22.23
C ASN A 40 -8.27 11.31 -20.93
N ALA A 41 -7.58 11.13 -19.80
CA ALA A 41 -8.21 10.65 -18.55
C ALA A 41 -8.94 11.75 -17.73
N GLU A 42 -10.01 12.34 -18.29
CA GLU A 42 -10.98 13.13 -17.49
C GLU A 42 -11.76 12.27 -16.46
N LYS A 43 -11.60 10.94 -16.46
CA LYS A 43 -12.39 10.00 -15.63
C LYS A 43 -11.58 9.10 -14.68
N GLY A 44 -10.27 9.31 -14.57
CA GLY A 44 -9.35 8.47 -13.77
C GLY A 44 -8.88 9.11 -12.45
N ILE A 45 -8.04 8.37 -11.72
CA ILE A 45 -7.28 8.94 -10.60
C ILE A 45 -6.23 9.91 -11.17
N ALA A 46 -6.20 11.14 -10.66
CA ALA A 46 -5.19 12.13 -11.03
C ALA A 46 -3.84 11.82 -10.35
N PHE A 47 -3.15 10.79 -10.82
CA PHE A 47 -1.89 10.30 -10.24
C PHE A 47 -0.81 11.38 -10.19
N GLU A 48 -0.72 12.26 -11.20
CA GLU A 48 0.22 13.38 -11.25
C GLU A 48 0.00 14.36 -10.09
N ASN A 49 -1.26 14.79 -9.88
CA ASN A 49 -1.62 15.68 -8.77
C ASN A 49 -1.32 15.06 -7.40
N ILE A 50 -1.51 13.74 -7.25
CA ILE A 50 -1.22 13.04 -6.00
C ILE A 50 0.29 12.93 -5.78
N LEU A 51 1.06 12.59 -6.83
CA LEU A 51 2.51 12.49 -6.76
C LEU A 51 3.13 13.85 -6.43
N GLU A 52 2.71 14.92 -7.10
CA GLU A 52 3.21 16.27 -6.84
C GLU A 52 2.98 16.65 -5.36
N ARG A 53 1.77 16.43 -4.84
CA ARG A 53 1.46 16.71 -3.43
C ARG A 53 2.24 15.83 -2.47
N PHE A 54 2.47 14.57 -2.81
CA PHE A 54 3.21 13.64 -1.98
C PHE A 54 4.70 13.99 -1.92
N GLU A 55 5.29 14.36 -3.07
CA GLU A 55 6.70 14.78 -3.16
C GLU A 55 6.94 16.18 -2.58
N ALA A 56 5.93 17.06 -2.58
CA ALA A 56 5.99 18.38 -1.95
C ALA A 56 6.03 18.32 -0.40
N LEU A 57 5.69 17.18 0.20
CA LEU A 57 5.87 16.97 1.65
C LEU A 57 7.36 17.00 1.99
N LYS A 58 7.70 17.61 3.13
CA LYS A 58 9.10 17.71 3.55
C LYS A 58 9.67 16.31 3.81
N SER A 59 10.75 15.95 3.13
CA SER A 59 11.61 14.85 3.57
C SER A 59 12.43 15.35 4.76
N THR A 60 12.41 14.62 5.87
CA THR A 60 13.23 14.99 7.03
C THR A 60 14.00 13.77 7.50
N ASP A 61 15.30 13.95 7.74
CA ASP A 61 16.18 12.86 8.22
C ASP A 61 15.83 12.39 9.65
N ASN A 62 14.99 13.16 10.35
CA ASN A 62 14.48 12.82 11.66
C ASN A 62 13.12 12.11 11.54
N LYS A 63 12.78 11.25 12.51
CA LYS A 63 11.42 10.68 12.67
C LYS A 63 10.41 11.77 13.05
N SER A 64 10.11 12.67 12.12
CA SER A 64 9.14 13.73 12.32
C SER A 64 7.74 13.14 12.27
N THR A 65 6.95 13.45 13.30
CA THR A 65 5.52 13.10 13.34
C THR A 65 4.64 14.23 12.81
N SER A 66 5.24 15.30 12.27
CA SER A 66 4.49 16.42 11.71
C SER A 66 3.80 16.02 10.41
N LYS A 67 2.51 16.33 10.27
CA LYS A 67 1.72 16.05 9.06
C LYS A 67 2.24 16.73 7.79
N THR A 68 3.17 17.66 7.94
CA THR A 68 3.85 18.35 6.83
C THR A 68 5.03 17.57 6.26
N THR A 69 5.38 16.41 6.85
CA THR A 69 6.41 15.50 6.34
C THR A 69 5.78 14.24 5.77
N LYS A 70 6.51 13.54 4.90
CA LYS A 70 6.05 12.29 4.27
C LYS A 70 5.69 11.25 5.34
N GLU A 71 6.57 11.11 6.33
CA GLU A 71 6.42 10.18 7.44
C GLU A 71 5.21 10.55 8.30
N GLY A 72 5.04 11.80 8.70
CA GLY A 72 3.92 12.20 9.55
C GLY A 72 2.56 12.11 8.86
N PHE A 73 2.49 12.41 7.55
CA PHE A 73 1.29 12.20 6.76
C PHE A 73 0.94 10.70 6.66
N ILE A 74 1.90 9.86 6.29
CA ILE A 74 1.67 8.42 6.15
C ILE A 74 1.37 7.76 7.49
N ASN A 75 2.04 8.17 8.58
CA ASN A 75 1.71 7.71 9.93
C ASN A 75 0.25 7.98 10.30
N THR A 76 -0.33 9.08 9.83
CA THR A 76 -1.76 9.38 10.05
C THR A 76 -2.66 8.37 9.33
N ILE A 77 -2.30 7.97 8.11
CA ILE A 77 -3.05 6.97 7.34
C ILE A 77 -2.88 5.58 7.98
N LEU A 78 -1.66 5.20 8.34
CA LEU A 78 -1.37 3.92 8.99
C LEU A 78 -2.09 3.80 10.33
N ASP A 79 -2.12 4.87 11.13
CA ASP A 79 -2.90 4.93 12.38
C ASP A 79 -4.39 4.71 12.14
N PHE A 80 -4.93 5.28 11.05
CA PHE A 80 -6.32 5.06 10.70
C PHE A 80 -6.57 3.60 10.32
N LEU A 81 -5.74 3.01 9.47
CA LEU A 81 -5.88 1.61 9.04
C LEU A 81 -5.72 0.62 10.20
N ASP A 82 -4.81 0.90 11.12
CA ASP A 82 -4.58 0.12 12.36
C ASP A 82 -5.81 0.19 13.28
N LYS A 83 -6.39 1.39 13.48
CA LYS A 83 -7.64 1.56 14.23
C LYS A 83 -8.83 0.84 13.61
N GLN A 84 -8.87 0.71 12.28
CA GLN A 84 -9.89 -0.10 11.59
C GLN A 84 -9.61 -1.61 11.66
N GLY A 85 -8.48 -2.03 12.22
CA GLY A 85 -8.04 -3.41 12.34
C GLY A 85 -7.65 -4.04 11.00
N LEU A 86 -7.28 -3.23 10.00
CA LEU A 86 -6.85 -3.69 8.68
C LEU A 86 -5.36 -4.03 8.65
N ILE A 87 -4.56 -3.29 9.41
CA ILE A 87 -3.13 -3.55 9.58
C ILE A 87 -2.79 -3.60 11.07
N TYR A 88 -1.61 -4.09 11.38
CA TYR A 88 -0.88 -3.83 12.61
C TYR A 88 0.20 -2.81 12.30
N TYR A 89 0.12 -1.63 12.93
CA TYR A 89 1.15 -0.60 12.79
C TYR A 89 2.03 -0.48 14.05
N ILE A 90 3.24 -1.02 13.98
CA ILE A 90 4.22 -1.02 15.09
C ILE A 90 5.09 0.22 14.98
N LYS A 91 4.63 1.34 15.55
CA LYS A 91 5.31 2.65 15.51
C LYS A 91 6.75 2.64 16.02
N GLY A 92 7.04 1.84 17.05
CA GLY A 92 8.39 1.77 17.63
C GLY A 92 9.43 1.30 16.61
N ASP A 93 9.03 0.35 15.77
CA ASP A 93 9.90 -0.34 14.82
C ASP A 93 9.68 0.10 13.37
N ASP A 94 8.78 1.06 13.12
CA ASP A 94 8.31 1.49 11.81
C ASP A 94 7.93 0.29 10.91
N MET A 95 7.16 -0.65 11.46
CA MET A 95 6.74 -1.87 10.75
C MET A 95 5.23 -1.90 10.56
N ILE A 96 4.81 -2.29 9.36
CA ILE A 96 3.41 -2.50 8.99
C ILE A 96 3.23 -3.98 8.67
N LYS A 97 2.12 -4.56 9.12
CA LYS A 97 1.74 -5.94 8.80
C LYS A 97 0.25 -6.02 8.52
N SER A 98 -0.18 -6.80 7.52
CA SER A 98 -1.61 -7.01 7.27
C SER A 98 -2.28 -7.83 8.38
N THR A 99 -3.58 -7.60 8.58
CA THR A 99 -4.42 -8.52 9.35
C THR A 99 -5.23 -9.41 8.42
N LYS A 100 -5.73 -10.54 8.95
CA LYS A 100 -6.66 -11.42 8.22
C LYS A 100 -7.93 -10.70 7.74
N LYS A 101 -8.31 -9.60 8.40
CA LYS A 101 -9.47 -8.79 8.03
C LYS A 101 -9.20 -8.07 6.71
N LEU A 102 -7.99 -7.53 6.53
CA LEU A 102 -7.60 -6.93 5.26
C LEU A 102 -7.53 -7.99 4.16
N ASP A 103 -6.93 -9.15 4.42
CA ASP A 103 -6.87 -10.25 3.43
C ASP A 103 -8.29 -10.64 2.98
N SER A 104 -9.21 -10.84 3.93
CA SER A 104 -10.61 -11.13 3.64
C SER A 104 -11.30 -9.98 2.90
N PHE A 105 -11.02 -8.73 3.26
CA PHE A 105 -11.59 -7.58 2.55
C PHE A 105 -11.11 -7.52 1.10
N MET A 106 -9.82 -7.78 0.87
CA MET A 106 -9.24 -7.84 -0.47
C MET A 106 -9.91 -8.92 -1.31
N ASP A 107 -10.00 -10.16 -0.80
CA ASP A 107 -10.59 -11.29 -1.53
C ASP A 107 -12.07 -11.06 -1.87
N TRP A 108 -12.85 -10.57 -0.91
CA TRP A 108 -14.30 -10.49 -1.05
C TRP A 108 -14.77 -9.23 -1.76
N ASN A 109 -14.09 -8.10 -1.57
CA ASN A 109 -14.53 -6.80 -2.09
C ASN A 109 -13.68 -6.27 -3.24
N LEU A 110 -12.35 -6.35 -3.18
CA LEU A 110 -11.50 -5.71 -4.20
C LEU A 110 -11.10 -6.65 -5.34
N LEU A 111 -10.80 -7.91 -5.03
CA LEU A 111 -10.30 -8.90 -5.97
C LEU A 111 -11.40 -9.81 -6.54
N ASN A 112 -12.65 -9.60 -6.14
CA ASN A 112 -13.79 -10.24 -6.80
C ASN A 112 -13.88 -9.74 -8.25
N LYS A 113 -14.01 -10.64 -9.23
CA LYS A 113 -13.98 -10.38 -10.68
C LYS A 113 -14.70 -9.10 -11.13
N ASN A 114 -15.90 -8.84 -10.61
CA ASN A 114 -16.67 -7.64 -10.97
C ASN A 114 -16.07 -6.33 -10.42
N ASN A 115 -15.56 -6.36 -9.19
CA ASN A 115 -14.95 -5.20 -8.55
C ASN A 115 -13.50 -5.01 -8.96
N TYR A 116 -12.78 -6.10 -9.23
CA TYR A 116 -11.43 -6.11 -9.74
C TYR A 116 -11.36 -5.35 -11.07
N ASN A 117 -12.24 -5.67 -12.02
CA ASN A 117 -12.33 -4.95 -13.29
C ASN A 117 -12.63 -3.46 -13.10
N ARG A 118 -13.52 -3.12 -12.15
CA ARG A 118 -13.82 -1.72 -11.83
C ARG A 118 -12.61 -0.98 -11.24
N VAL A 119 -11.85 -1.64 -10.38
CA VAL A 119 -10.64 -1.10 -9.76
C VAL A 119 -9.54 -0.94 -10.80
N LEU A 120 -9.31 -1.93 -11.65
CA LEU A 120 -8.35 -1.84 -12.76
C LEU A 120 -8.66 -0.69 -13.70
N LYS A 121 -9.92 -0.54 -14.10
CA LYS A 121 -10.35 0.59 -14.93
C LYS A 121 -10.14 1.95 -14.25
N ALA A 122 -10.37 2.03 -12.94
CA ALA A 122 -10.11 3.26 -12.17
C ALA A 122 -8.61 3.55 -12.02
N LEU A 123 -7.76 2.52 -12.04
CA LEU A 123 -6.31 2.61 -12.05
C LEU A 123 -5.71 2.85 -13.45
N GLY A 124 -6.56 2.93 -14.49
CA GLY A 124 -6.13 3.20 -15.87
C GLY A 124 -5.62 1.98 -16.62
N GLU A 125 -5.92 0.76 -16.17
CA GLU A 125 -5.60 -0.45 -16.93
C GLU A 125 -6.73 -0.79 -17.92
N ASP A 126 -6.35 -1.04 -19.18
CA ASP A 126 -7.22 -1.64 -20.17
C ASP A 126 -7.38 -3.13 -19.89
N ILE A 127 -8.64 -3.54 -19.75
CA ILE A 127 -9.00 -4.95 -19.58
C ILE A 127 -9.33 -5.45 -20.98
N ASP A 128 -8.38 -6.11 -21.62
CA ASP A 128 -8.66 -6.88 -22.83
C ASP A 128 -9.67 -7.98 -22.47
N GLU A 129 -10.88 -7.89 -23.04
CA GLU A 129 -11.91 -8.95 -22.98
C GLU A 129 -11.58 -10.13 -23.90
#